data_AF-A0A9E2NV61-F1
#
_entry.id   AF-A0A9E2NV61-F1
#
_cell.length_a   1.000
_cell.length_b   1.000
_cell.length_c   1.000
_cell.angle_alpha   90.00
_cell.angle_beta   90.00
_cell.angle_gamma   90.00
#
_symmetry.space_group_name_H-M   'P 1'
#
loop_
_entity.id
_entity.type
_entity.pdbx_description
1 polymer ?
#
loop_
_entity_poly.entity_id
_entity_poly.type
_entity_poly.pdbx_seq_one_letter_code
_entity_poly.pdbx_strand_id
1 'polypeptide(L)' 'MIIYDEPKAEEVAAQFFKYYYHDRGKIKWSGFFLSEHTAALKKQRIREDN' A
#
# COMPACT_ATOMS: atom_id res chain seq x y z
N MET A 1 12.88 20.75 9.95
CA MET A 1 11.56 20.09 9.80
C MET A 1 10.62 21.15 9.27
N ILE A 2 10.07 20.98 8.07
CA ILE A 2 9.11 21.94 7.51
C ILE A 2 7.73 21.54 8.03
N ILE A 3 7.06 22.45 8.72
CA ILE A 3 5.68 22.31 9.16
C ILE A 3 4.86 23.29 8.33
N TYR A 4 3.80 22.79 7.70
CA TYR A 4 2.89 23.60 6.90
C TYR A 4 1.65 23.92 7.72
N ASP A 5 1.14 25.13 7.59
CA ASP A 5 -0.23 25.45 8.01
C ASP A 5 -1.22 24.61 7.21
N GLU A 6 -2.35 24.27 7.82
CA GLU A 6 -3.39 23.38 7.26
C GLU A 6 -3.77 23.69 5.78
N PRO A 7 -4.08 24.95 5.39
CA PRO A 7 -4.42 25.24 4.00
C PRO A 7 -3.24 25.07 3.04
N LYS A 8 -2.00 25.29 3.52
CA LYS A 8 -0.81 25.10 2.70
C LYS A 8 -0.47 23.62 2.55
N ALA A 9 -0.74 22.81 3.56
CA ALA A 9 -0.57 21.36 3.51
C ALA A 9 -1.47 20.73 2.44
N GLU A 10 -2.72 21.16 2.34
CA GLU A 10 -3.65 20.69 1.31
C GLU A 10 -3.17 21.03 -0.11
N GLU A 11 -2.70 22.25 -0.33
CA GLU A 11 -2.18 22.69 -1.64
C GLU A 11 -0.96 21.86 -2.07
N VAL A 12 -0.03 21.63 -1.14
CA VAL A 12 1.17 20.82 -1.39
C VAL A 12 0.80 19.36 -1.68
N ALA A 13 -0.15 18.80 -0.92
CA ALA A 13 -0.65 17.45 -1.16
C ALA A 13 -1.28 17.34 -2.56
N ALA A 14 -2.13 18.29 -2.94
CA ALA A 14 -2.77 18.30 -4.25
C ALA A 14 -1.75 18.38 -5.40
N GLN A 15 -0.73 19.23 -5.28
CA GLN A 15 0.35 19.32 -6.27
C GLN A 15 1.16 18.02 -6.36
N PHE A 16 1.44 17.39 -5.23
CA PHE A 16 2.13 16.10 -5.19
C PHE A 16 1.33 15.02 -5.95
N PHE A 17 0.04 14.88 -5.64
CA PHE A 17 -0.81 13.89 -6.31
C PHE A 17 -0.99 14.15 -7.80
N LYS A 18 -1.01 15.43 -8.22
CA LYS A 18 -1.20 15.80 -9.63
C LYS A 18 0.02 15.56 -10.50
N TYR A 19 1.22 15.87 -10.01
CA TYR A 19 2.42 15.91 -10.84
C TYR A 19 3.45 14.84 -10.53
N TYR A 20 3.47 14.33 -9.29
CA TYR A 20 4.55 13.47 -8.80
C TYR A 20 4.07 12.07 -8.43
N TYR A 21 2.83 11.92 -7.97
CA TYR A 21 2.27 10.62 -7.63
C TYR A 21 2.10 9.78 -8.90
N HIS A 22 2.73 8.61 -8.91
CA HIS A 22 2.55 7.59 -9.91
C HIS A 22 1.86 6.41 -9.25
N ASP A 23 0.66 6.08 -9.73
CA ASP A 23 -0.04 4.88 -9.27
C ASP A 23 0.78 3.64 -9.65
N ARG A 24 1.29 2.94 -8.64
CA ARG A 24 2.14 1.76 -8.86
C ARG A 24 1.33 0.47 -9.03
N GLY A 25 -0.01 0.56 -9.04
CA GLY A 25 -0.90 -0.58 -9.01
C GLY A 25 -0.61 -1.53 -7.84
N LYS A 26 -1.09 -2.76 -7.95
CA LYS A 26 -0.76 -3.81 -6.99
C LYS A 26 0.69 -4.27 -7.21
N ILE A 27 1.61 -3.82 -6.36
CA ILE A 27 3.00 -4.26 -6.39
C ILE A 27 3.09 -5.66 -5.78
N LYS A 28 3.64 -6.62 -6.55
CA LYS A 28 4.08 -7.90 -6.00
C LYS A 28 5.38 -7.68 -5.23
N TRP A 29 5.38 -7.95 -3.93
CA TRP A 29 6.61 -7.92 -3.13
C TRP A 29 7.27 -9.29 -3.20
N SER A 30 8.51 -9.35 -3.70
CA SER A 30 9.24 -10.61 -3.90
C SER A 30 8.51 -11.67 -4.75
N GLY A 31 7.73 -11.23 -5.75
CA GLY A 31 7.00 -12.14 -6.65
C GLY A 31 5.64 -12.62 -6.14
N PHE A 32 5.24 -12.26 -4.92
CA PHE A 32 3.97 -12.64 -4.32
C PHE A 32 3.07 -11.44 -4.08
N PHE A 33 1.76 -11.63 -4.24
CA PHE A 33 0.80 -10.67 -3.69
C PHE A 33 0.63 -10.93 -2.18
N LEU A 34 0.42 -9.86 -1.40
CA LEU A 34 0.10 -10.01 0.03
C LEU A 34 -1.17 -10.86 0.24
N SER A 35 -2.13 -10.77 -0.67
CA SER A 35 -3.32 -11.63 -0.69
C SER A 35 -3.00 -13.11 -0.88
N GLU A 36 -1.92 -13.46 -1.59
CA GLU A 36 -1.49 -14.84 -1.80
C GLU A 36 -0.77 -15.40 -0.57
N HIS A 37 0.00 -14.59 0.16
CA HIS A 37 0.59 -15.02 1.44
C HIS A 37 -0.48 -15.36 2.48
N THR A 38 -1.49 -14.49 2.65
CA THR A 38 -2.57 -14.74 3.61
C THR A 38 -3.42 -15.94 3.20
N ALA A 39 -3.65 -16.13 1.89
CA ALA A 39 -4.36 -17.29 1.36
C ALA A 39 -3.58 -18.60 1.56
N ALA A 40 -2.26 -18.59 1.38
CA ALA A 40 -1.39 -19.75 1.61
C ALA A 40 -1.37 -20.14 3.10
N LEU A 41 -1.21 -19.16 4.00
CA LEU A 41 -1.26 -19.39 5.46
C LEU A 41 -2.63 -19.92 5.91
N LYS A 42 -3.73 -19.38 5.37
CA LYS A 42 -5.08 -19.85 5.68
C LYS A 42 -5.29 -21.30 5.21
N LYS A 43 -4.78 -21.66 4.03
CA LYS A 43 -4.82 -23.04 3.53
C LYS A 43 -3.99 -24.00 4.38
N GLN A 44 -2.80 -23.57 4.85
CA GLN A 44 -1.98 -24.38 5.75
C GLN A 44 -2.69 -24.65 7.07
N ARG A 45 -3.25 -23.61 7.71
CA ARG A 45 -4.00 -23.77 8.97
C ARG A 45 -5.20 -24.73 8.85
N ILE A 46 -5.97 -24.62 7.76
CA ILE A 46 -7.11 -25.54 7.50
C ILE A 46 -6.64 -27.00 7.32
N ARG A 47 -5.40 -27.20 6.86
CA ARG A 47 -4.82 -28.52 6.61
C ARG A 47 -4.18 -29.14 7.85
N GLU A 48 -3.78 -28.32 8.83
CA GLU A 48 -3.22 -28.77 10.12
C GLU A 48 -4.31 -29.09 11.15
N ASP A 49 -5.50 -28.47 11.04
CA ASP A 49 -6.67 -28.73 11.91
C ASP A 49 -7.51 -29.97 11.49
N ASN A 50 -7.13 -30.70 10.44
CA ASN A 50 -7.76 -31.96 9.99
C ASN A 50 -6.84 -33.15 10.24
#